data_AF-A0A7X6Y5Z9-F1
#
_entry.id   AF-A0A7X6Y5Z9-F1
#
_cell.length_a   1.000
_cell.length_b   1.000
_cell.length_c   1.000
_cell.angle_alpha   90.00
_cell.angle_beta   90.00
_cell.angle_gamma   90.00
#
_symmetry.space_group_name_H-M   'P 1'
#
loop_
_entity.id
_entity.type
_entity.pdbx_description
1 polymer ?
#
loop_
_entity_poly.entity_id
_entity_poly.type
_entity_poly.pdbx_seq_one_letter_code
_entity_poly.pdbx_strand_id
1 'polypeptide(L)'
;MQEKELKLKEWYKLYQAAIEFRNMKPWEWMYDDEIFGVQDPITGEIGYCCIMGNMGGHFGIAAYLGAEGLNGILSILSGEVDPEDPDTLYMQKCLMASFEDRERLSKEDRRIIKELDLKFRGRNQWPLFRKYTPGFFPWYISKEECEFLTHILVQAMQVAKICRDEDKAILYHEEPLTFFVKVPENKNNAIEWHDEYIKARPFNPQYASLYLEDEIKLRRLKQLGRRRGPAWEMDTFYCPWPVTGEDRPYYPKICLVIDQSRGMILCYKMIKDMTKEGFKFFDMFIEILERQRQFPSRVLVQREETYCLVKGICGQLGINLEKVKKLHILQDARYEMYNYFNGLY
;
A
#
# COMPACT_ATOMS: atom_id res chain seq x y z
N MET A 1 -5.11 -15.13 -32.63
CA MET A 1 -6.55 -15.46 -32.54
C MET A 1 -6.83 -16.26 -31.26
N GLN A 2 -6.17 -17.40 -31.06
CA GLN A 2 -6.29 -18.24 -29.87
C GLN A 2 -5.94 -17.55 -28.54
N GLU A 3 -4.89 -16.73 -28.51
CA GLU A 3 -4.48 -15.98 -27.30
C GLU A 3 -5.48 -14.89 -26.90
N LYS A 4 -6.08 -14.20 -27.89
CA LYS A 4 -7.13 -13.20 -27.64
C LYS A 4 -8.41 -13.86 -27.11
N GLU A 5 -8.75 -15.03 -27.64
CA GLU A 5 -9.91 -15.82 -27.22
C GLU A 5 -9.74 -16.39 -25.81
N LEU A 6 -8.53 -16.88 -25.48
CA LEU A 6 -8.20 -17.34 -24.13
C LEU A 6 -8.34 -16.21 -23.10
N LYS A 7 -7.82 -15.03 -23.43
CA LYS A 7 -7.91 -13.82 -22.60
C LYS A 7 -9.37 -13.40 -22.37
N LEU A 8 -10.21 -13.43 -23.39
CA LEU A 8 -11.65 -13.11 -23.25
C LEU A 8 -12.39 -14.11 -22.34
N LYS A 9 -12.01 -15.38 -22.38
CA LYS A 9 -12.62 -16.43 -21.53
C LYS A 9 -12.33 -16.22 -20.04
N GLU A 10 -11.11 -15.82 -19.69
CA GLU A 10 -10.73 -15.51 -18.31
C GLU A 10 -11.46 -14.27 -17.79
N TRP A 11 -11.51 -13.21 -18.60
CA TRP A 11 -12.31 -12.03 -18.28
C TRP A 11 -13.79 -12.37 -18.08
N TYR A 12 -14.37 -13.21 -18.95
CA TYR A 12 -15.75 -13.64 -18.79
C TYR A 12 -15.99 -14.31 -17.43
N LYS A 13 -15.11 -15.25 -17.02
CA LYS A 13 -15.21 -15.91 -15.70
C LYS A 13 -15.12 -14.92 -14.55
N LEU A 14 -14.17 -13.97 -14.60
CA LEU A 14 -14.02 -12.94 -13.58
C LEU A 14 -15.28 -12.08 -13.46
N TYR A 15 -15.83 -11.61 -14.59
CA TYR A 15 -17.05 -10.81 -14.58
C TYR A 15 -18.26 -11.60 -14.06
N GLN A 16 -18.40 -12.89 -14.39
CA GLN A 16 -19.47 -13.72 -13.83
C GLN A 16 -19.33 -13.87 -12.31
N ALA A 17 -18.13 -14.20 -11.82
CA ALA A 17 -17.88 -14.29 -10.38
C ALA A 17 -18.16 -12.96 -9.67
N ALA A 18 -17.78 -11.83 -10.26
CA ALA A 18 -18.06 -10.50 -9.72
C ALA A 18 -19.56 -10.18 -9.71
N ILE A 19 -20.31 -10.56 -10.74
CA ILE A 19 -21.77 -10.40 -10.80
C ILE A 19 -22.44 -11.23 -9.71
N GLU A 20 -22.05 -12.49 -9.55
CA GLU A 20 -22.59 -13.38 -8.50
C GLU A 20 -22.28 -12.84 -7.11
N PHE A 21 -21.03 -12.41 -6.86
CA PHE A 21 -20.63 -11.78 -5.61
C PHE A 21 -21.47 -10.52 -5.33
N ARG A 22 -21.66 -9.66 -6.34
CA ARG A 22 -22.49 -8.45 -6.20
C ARG A 22 -23.93 -8.78 -5.85
N ASN A 23 -24.50 -9.77 -6.53
CA ASN A 23 -25.90 -10.17 -6.33
C ASN A 23 -26.12 -10.81 -4.95
N MET A 24 -25.11 -11.52 -4.44
CA MET A 24 -25.11 -12.08 -3.08
C MET A 24 -25.02 -11.00 -1.99
N LYS A 25 -24.45 -9.83 -2.31
CA LYS A 25 -24.28 -8.68 -1.39
C LYS A 25 -23.62 -9.06 -0.05
N PRO A 26 -22.39 -9.59 -0.10
CA PRO A 26 -21.76 -10.14 1.09
C PRO A 26 -21.55 -9.13 2.22
N TRP A 27 -21.36 -7.86 1.87
CA TRP A 27 -21.24 -6.73 2.79
C TRP A 27 -22.48 -6.48 3.66
N GLU A 28 -23.64 -7.08 3.38
CA GLU A 28 -24.81 -7.00 4.26
C GLU A 28 -24.60 -7.79 5.57
N TRP A 29 -23.65 -8.72 5.59
CA TRP A 29 -23.39 -9.58 6.74
C TRP A 29 -21.90 -9.74 7.06
N MET A 30 -20.99 -9.16 6.28
CA MET A 30 -19.56 -9.08 6.60
C MET A 30 -19.05 -7.64 6.77
N TYR A 31 -18.04 -7.47 7.62
CA TYR A 31 -17.36 -6.20 7.89
C TYR A 31 -15.92 -6.19 7.33
N ASP A 32 -15.33 -5.00 7.24
CA ASP A 32 -14.01 -4.76 6.64
C ASP A 32 -12.83 -5.14 7.55
N ASP A 33 -13.09 -5.42 8.83
CA ASP A 33 -12.16 -5.98 9.81
C ASP A 33 -12.23 -7.52 9.92
N GLU A 34 -13.21 -8.16 9.25
CA GLU A 34 -13.40 -9.61 9.22
C GLU A 34 -12.54 -10.27 8.12
N ILE A 35 -11.24 -10.43 8.42
CA ILE A 35 -10.23 -10.90 7.47
C ILE A 35 -10.19 -12.45 7.36
N PHE A 36 -10.12 -12.95 6.13
CA PHE A 36 -9.85 -14.37 5.81
C PHE A 36 -8.85 -14.49 4.65
N GLY A 37 -8.21 -15.63 4.46
CA GLY A 37 -7.26 -15.87 3.36
C GLY A 37 -7.85 -16.67 2.21
N VAL A 38 -7.36 -16.39 1.00
CA VAL A 38 -7.49 -17.28 -0.16
C VAL A 38 -6.10 -17.46 -0.74
N GLN A 39 -5.62 -18.71 -0.83
CA GLN A 39 -4.30 -18.98 -1.41
C GLN A 39 -4.39 -19.10 -2.93
N ASP A 40 -3.47 -18.45 -3.63
CA ASP A 40 -3.31 -18.55 -5.07
C ASP A 40 -2.82 -19.96 -5.45
N PRO A 41 -3.57 -20.72 -6.27
CA PRO A 41 -3.15 -22.05 -6.73
C PRO A 41 -1.86 -22.06 -7.54
N ILE A 42 -1.46 -20.93 -8.13
CA ILE A 42 -0.28 -20.83 -9.01
C ILE A 42 0.96 -20.48 -8.19
N THR A 43 0.89 -19.40 -7.40
CA THR A 43 2.06 -18.85 -6.69
C THR A 43 2.19 -19.36 -5.25
N GLY A 44 1.11 -19.88 -4.66
CA GLY A 44 1.03 -20.19 -3.24
C GLY A 44 0.98 -18.95 -2.34
N GLU A 45 0.95 -17.74 -2.89
CA GLU A 45 0.77 -16.51 -2.12
C GLU A 45 -0.68 -16.44 -1.59
N ILE A 46 -0.84 -15.97 -0.34
CA ILE A 46 -2.17 -15.77 0.26
C ILE A 46 -2.61 -14.33 0.01
N GLY A 47 -3.81 -14.17 -0.54
CA GLY A 47 -4.56 -12.92 -0.52
C GLY A 47 -5.43 -12.86 0.72
N TYR A 48 -5.09 -11.98 1.66
CA TYR A 48 -5.88 -11.73 2.87
C TYR A 48 -7.03 -10.78 2.51
N CYS A 49 -8.22 -11.34 2.46
CA CYS A 49 -9.44 -10.73 1.96
C CYS A 49 -10.21 -10.04 3.08
N CYS A 50 -10.73 -8.83 2.80
CA CYS A 50 -11.81 -8.23 3.57
C CYS A 50 -12.92 -7.75 2.62
N ILE A 51 -14.17 -7.82 3.08
CA ILE A 51 -15.35 -7.42 2.30
C ILE A 51 -15.79 -6.03 2.75
N MET A 52 -15.86 -5.10 1.80
CA MET A 52 -16.19 -3.70 2.05
C MET A 52 -17.62 -3.39 1.59
N GLY A 53 -18.27 -2.45 2.27
CA GLY A 53 -19.55 -1.89 1.86
C GLY A 53 -20.65 -1.90 2.91
N ASN A 54 -20.37 -2.42 4.11
CA ASN A 54 -21.38 -2.48 5.18
C ASN A 54 -21.94 -1.09 5.54
N MET A 55 -21.11 -0.05 5.52
CA MET A 55 -21.52 1.35 5.74
C MET A 55 -22.02 2.08 4.47
N GLY A 56 -22.23 1.36 3.36
CA GLY A 56 -22.83 1.91 2.14
C GLY A 56 -21.96 2.84 1.28
N GLY A 57 -20.69 3.05 1.66
CA GLY A 57 -19.77 3.96 0.96
C GLY A 57 -19.08 3.33 -0.26
N HIS A 58 -18.37 2.21 -0.08
CA HIS A 58 -17.59 1.56 -1.13
C HIS A 58 -17.82 0.05 -1.09
N PHE A 59 -18.43 -0.51 -2.14
CA PHE A 59 -18.80 -1.92 -2.22
C PHE A 59 -17.73 -2.71 -2.96
N GLY A 60 -17.20 -3.77 -2.34
CA GLY A 60 -16.19 -4.59 -2.98
C GLY A 60 -15.49 -5.57 -2.05
N ILE A 61 -14.37 -6.08 -2.54
CA ILE A 61 -13.45 -6.95 -1.80
C ILE A 61 -12.02 -6.55 -2.17
N ALA A 62 -11.17 -6.46 -1.15
CA ALA A 62 -9.74 -6.27 -1.29
C ALA A 62 -9.01 -7.52 -0.79
N ALA A 63 -8.12 -8.07 -1.60
CA ALA A 63 -7.24 -9.18 -1.24
C ALA A 63 -5.80 -8.64 -1.10
N TYR A 64 -5.39 -8.42 0.14
CA TYR A 64 -4.06 -7.94 0.52
C TYR A 64 -3.01 -9.03 0.34
N LEU A 65 -2.02 -8.78 -0.53
CA LEU A 65 -1.14 -9.82 -1.04
C LEU A 65 0.05 -10.09 -0.12
N GLY A 66 0.13 -11.33 0.37
CA GLY A 66 1.24 -11.82 1.18
C GLY A 66 1.40 -11.09 2.52
N ALA A 67 2.57 -11.25 3.14
CA ALA A 67 2.86 -10.64 4.44
C ALA A 67 2.86 -9.10 4.39
N GLU A 68 3.35 -8.51 3.30
CA GLU A 68 3.40 -7.05 3.12
C GLU A 68 2.01 -6.44 3.02
N GLY A 69 1.13 -7.02 2.19
CA GLY A 69 -0.26 -6.57 2.07
C GLY A 69 -1.00 -6.70 3.40
N LEU A 70 -0.87 -7.85 4.06
CA LEU A 70 -1.50 -8.08 5.36
C LEU A 70 -1.03 -7.06 6.41
N ASN A 71 0.27 -6.81 6.49
CA ASN A 71 0.80 -5.80 7.39
C ASN A 71 0.18 -4.43 7.13
N GLY A 72 0.01 -4.05 5.86
CA GLY A 72 -0.63 -2.80 5.49
C GLY A 72 -2.05 -2.64 6.06
N ILE A 73 -2.92 -3.64 5.89
CA ILE A 73 -4.28 -3.56 6.42
C ILE A 73 -4.32 -3.65 7.96
N LEU A 74 -3.50 -4.49 8.58
CA LEU A 74 -3.46 -4.62 10.04
C LEU A 74 -2.95 -3.34 10.73
N SER A 75 -1.98 -2.63 10.13
CA SER A 75 -1.52 -1.34 10.65
C SER A 75 -2.63 -0.27 10.58
N ILE A 76 -3.51 -0.32 9.58
CA ILE A 76 -4.67 0.57 9.48
C ILE A 76 -5.71 0.21 10.55
N LEU A 77 -6.10 -1.07 10.65
CA LEU A 77 -7.11 -1.54 11.60
C LEU A 77 -6.68 -1.37 13.07
N SER A 78 -5.40 -1.51 13.37
CA SER A 78 -4.87 -1.27 14.72
C SER A 78 -4.71 0.20 15.09
N GLY A 79 -4.86 1.12 14.13
CA GLY A 79 -4.62 2.55 14.31
C GLY A 79 -3.13 2.93 14.43
N GLU A 80 -2.20 2.02 14.09
CA GLU A 80 -0.78 2.36 13.95
C GLU A 80 -0.57 3.35 12.79
N VAL A 81 -1.31 3.14 11.71
CA VAL A 81 -1.42 4.05 10.58
C VAL A 81 -2.80 4.70 10.63
N ASP A 82 -2.82 6.02 10.66
CA ASP A 82 -4.06 6.79 10.59
C ASP A 82 -4.72 6.57 9.21
N PRO A 83 -5.98 6.09 9.14
CA PRO A 83 -6.70 5.95 7.87
C PRO A 83 -6.76 7.25 7.05
N GLU A 84 -6.76 8.40 7.73
CA GLU A 84 -6.78 9.73 7.12
C GLU A 84 -5.38 10.25 6.75
N ASP A 85 -4.31 9.52 7.09
CA ASP A 85 -2.95 9.85 6.62
C ASP A 85 -2.92 9.73 5.08
N PRO A 86 -2.50 10.78 4.36
CA PRO A 86 -2.42 10.75 2.90
C PRO A 86 -1.64 9.57 2.31
N ASP A 87 -0.64 9.04 3.01
CA ASP A 87 0.17 7.91 2.55
C ASP A 87 -0.60 6.59 2.55
N THR A 88 -1.67 6.46 3.35
CA THR A 88 -2.42 5.22 3.52
C THR A 88 -2.91 4.66 2.18
N LEU A 89 -3.39 5.53 1.28
CA LEU A 89 -3.82 5.15 -0.06
C LEU A 89 -2.66 4.67 -0.96
N TYR A 90 -1.46 5.18 -0.74
CA TYR A 90 -0.28 4.90 -1.57
C TYR A 90 0.50 3.68 -1.08
N MET A 91 0.22 3.15 0.10
CA MET A 91 0.90 1.98 0.68
C MET A 91 0.18 0.65 0.40
N GLN A 92 -0.99 0.67 -0.24
CA GLN A 92 -1.78 -0.54 -0.43
C GLN A 92 -1.13 -1.52 -1.42
N LYS A 93 -1.02 -2.78 -1.02
CA LYS A 93 -0.61 -3.91 -1.86
C LYS A 93 -1.73 -4.95 -1.89
N CYS A 94 -2.67 -4.78 -2.80
CA CYS A 94 -3.83 -5.66 -2.92
C CYS A 94 -4.33 -5.82 -4.37
N LEU A 95 -5.06 -6.89 -4.61
CA LEU A 95 -6.01 -6.97 -5.72
C LEU A 95 -7.38 -6.53 -5.22
N MET A 96 -8.09 -5.74 -6.01
CA MET A 96 -9.39 -5.21 -5.62
C MET A 96 -10.42 -5.46 -6.72
N ALA A 97 -11.58 -5.96 -6.32
CA ALA A 97 -12.79 -5.92 -7.12
C ALA A 97 -13.79 -5.00 -6.41
N SER A 98 -14.12 -3.86 -7.03
CA SER A 98 -15.11 -2.92 -6.51
C SER A 98 -16.29 -2.76 -7.47
N PHE A 99 -17.39 -2.22 -6.97
CA PHE A 99 -18.59 -1.93 -7.75
C PHE A 99 -18.84 -0.44 -7.78
N GLU A 100 -18.60 0.16 -8.94
CA GLU A 100 -18.52 1.60 -9.11
C GLU A 100 -19.67 2.15 -9.96
N ASP A 101 -19.70 3.49 -10.02
CA ASP A 101 -20.43 4.23 -11.02
C ASP A 101 -19.71 4.20 -12.38
N ARG A 102 -20.48 4.32 -13.47
CA ARG A 102 -19.97 4.21 -14.84
C ARG A 102 -18.86 5.21 -15.14
N GLU A 103 -18.92 6.38 -14.51
CA GLU A 103 -18.01 7.51 -14.67
C GLU A 103 -16.61 7.21 -14.11
N ARG A 104 -16.49 6.27 -13.16
CA ARG A 104 -15.21 5.83 -12.60
C ARG A 104 -14.45 4.88 -13.55
N LEU A 105 -15.13 4.28 -14.52
CA LEU A 105 -14.52 3.34 -15.45
C LEU A 105 -13.79 4.06 -16.59
N SER A 106 -12.58 3.60 -16.88
CA SER A 106 -11.80 4.07 -18.01
C SER A 106 -12.43 3.64 -19.35
N LYS A 107 -11.89 4.13 -20.47
CA LYS A 107 -12.31 3.65 -21.80
C LYS A 107 -11.95 2.17 -22.00
N GLU A 108 -10.84 1.73 -21.43
CA GLU A 108 -10.34 0.37 -21.52
C GLU A 108 -11.23 -0.61 -20.73
N ASP A 109 -11.64 -0.24 -19.51
CA ASP A 109 -12.57 -1.07 -18.72
C ASP A 109 -13.90 -1.28 -19.48
N ARG A 110 -14.45 -0.18 -20.01
CA ARG A 110 -15.69 -0.22 -20.80
C ARG A 110 -15.55 -1.02 -22.09
N ARG A 111 -14.34 -1.08 -22.68
CA ARG A 111 -14.07 -1.89 -23.87
C ARG A 111 -14.23 -3.37 -23.56
N ILE A 112 -13.63 -3.85 -22.47
CA ILE A 112 -13.72 -5.26 -22.07
C ILE A 112 -15.18 -5.66 -21.82
N ILE A 113 -15.92 -4.85 -21.08
CA ILE A 113 -17.37 -5.08 -20.82
C ILE A 113 -18.15 -5.22 -22.13
N LYS A 114 -17.87 -4.34 -23.10
CA LYS A 114 -18.53 -4.37 -24.41
C LYS A 114 -18.13 -5.59 -25.23
N GLU A 115 -16.86 -6.00 -25.21
CA GLU A 115 -16.37 -7.20 -25.91
C GLU A 115 -17.01 -8.49 -25.36
N LEU A 116 -17.39 -8.50 -24.09
CA LEU A 116 -18.11 -9.60 -23.43
C LEU A 116 -19.64 -9.53 -23.59
N ASP A 117 -20.17 -8.53 -24.30
CA ASP A 117 -21.62 -8.24 -24.42
C ASP A 117 -22.37 -8.12 -23.07
N LEU A 118 -21.66 -7.63 -22.04
CA LEU A 118 -22.23 -7.42 -20.71
C LEU A 118 -22.85 -6.03 -20.59
N LYS A 119 -23.90 -5.91 -19.75
CA LYS A 119 -24.64 -4.66 -19.54
C LYS A 119 -24.87 -4.43 -18.06
N PHE A 120 -24.48 -3.24 -17.60
CA PHE A 120 -24.68 -2.77 -16.23
C PHE A 120 -25.45 -1.45 -16.23
N ARG A 121 -26.30 -1.23 -15.23
CA ARG A 121 -27.13 -0.03 -15.09
C ARG A 121 -27.33 0.28 -13.61
N GLY A 122 -27.34 1.57 -13.26
CA GLY A 122 -27.49 2.02 -11.88
C GLY A 122 -26.16 2.36 -11.22
N ARG A 123 -26.25 2.92 -10.01
CA ARG A 123 -25.08 3.31 -9.20
C ARG A 123 -24.43 2.10 -8.53
N ASN A 124 -23.11 2.11 -8.42
CA ASN A 124 -22.33 1.04 -7.81
C ASN A 124 -22.66 -0.36 -8.38
N GLN A 125 -22.89 -0.43 -9.70
CA GLN A 125 -23.24 -1.69 -10.38
C GLN A 125 -22.16 -2.16 -11.36
N TRP A 126 -21.14 -1.33 -11.63
CA TRP A 126 -20.12 -1.62 -12.63
C TRP A 126 -18.89 -2.25 -11.96
N PRO A 127 -18.56 -3.53 -12.25
CA PRO A 127 -17.36 -4.14 -11.71
C PRO A 127 -16.11 -3.40 -12.21
N LEU A 128 -15.22 -3.06 -11.28
CA LEU A 128 -13.93 -2.46 -11.54
C LEU A 128 -12.86 -3.32 -10.87
N PHE A 129 -11.82 -3.66 -11.62
CA PHE A 129 -10.74 -4.51 -11.13
C PHE A 129 -9.41 -3.78 -11.20
N ARG A 130 -8.69 -3.73 -10.07
CA ARG A 130 -7.42 -3.01 -9.98
C ARG A 130 -6.40 -3.77 -9.15
N LYS A 131 -5.14 -3.64 -9.56
CA LYS A 131 -3.97 -3.95 -8.74
C LYS A 131 -3.45 -2.68 -8.09
N TYR A 132 -3.39 -2.69 -6.77
CA TYR A 132 -2.70 -1.68 -5.97
C TYR A 132 -1.27 -2.16 -5.72
N THR A 133 -0.33 -1.26 -5.92
CA THR A 133 1.10 -1.52 -5.74
C THR A 133 1.68 -0.31 -5.04
N PRO A 134 2.39 -0.47 -3.91
CA PRO A 134 2.85 0.67 -3.11
C PRO A 134 3.62 1.69 -3.96
N GLY A 135 3.26 2.97 -3.84
CA GLY A 135 3.83 4.07 -4.61
C GLY A 135 3.38 4.18 -6.06
N PHE A 136 2.51 3.30 -6.57
CA PHE A 136 2.01 3.37 -7.95
C PHE A 136 0.52 3.69 -8.01
N PHE A 137 0.10 4.34 -9.08
CA PHE A 137 -1.31 4.56 -9.36
C PHE A 137 -2.04 3.23 -9.56
N PRO A 138 -3.29 3.04 -9.08
CA PRO A 138 -4.05 1.81 -9.28
C PRO A 138 -4.11 1.43 -10.76
N TRP A 139 -3.86 0.16 -11.09
CA TRP A 139 -3.64 -0.25 -12.48
C TRP A 139 -4.43 -1.49 -12.89
N TYR A 140 -4.47 -1.73 -14.19
CA TYR A 140 -5.08 -2.93 -14.76
C TYR A 140 -4.39 -4.19 -14.22
N ILE A 141 -5.19 -5.23 -14.04
CA ILE A 141 -4.72 -6.53 -13.58
C ILE A 141 -4.13 -7.34 -14.75
N SER A 142 -3.14 -8.18 -14.44
CA SER A 142 -2.60 -9.17 -15.37
C SER A 142 -3.56 -10.33 -15.61
N LYS A 143 -3.15 -11.26 -16.47
CA LYS A 143 -3.88 -12.49 -16.75
C LYS A 143 -3.98 -13.38 -15.50
N GLU A 144 -2.83 -13.59 -14.85
CA GLU A 144 -2.68 -14.38 -13.64
C GLU A 144 -3.48 -13.77 -12.48
N GLU A 145 -3.44 -12.44 -12.37
CA GLU A 145 -4.22 -11.69 -11.37
C GLU A 145 -5.74 -11.77 -11.64
N CYS A 146 -6.16 -11.85 -12.91
CA CYS A 146 -7.55 -12.09 -13.28
C CYS A 146 -8.04 -13.47 -12.84
N GLU A 147 -7.21 -14.50 -13.02
CA GLU A 147 -7.51 -15.86 -12.56
C GLU A 147 -7.58 -15.91 -11.03
N PHE A 148 -6.59 -15.33 -10.34
CA PHE A 148 -6.56 -15.33 -8.89
C PHE A 148 -7.73 -14.52 -8.28
N LEU A 149 -8.05 -13.34 -8.83
CA LEU A 149 -9.20 -12.55 -8.37
C LEU A 149 -10.54 -13.26 -8.60
N THR A 150 -10.63 -14.10 -9.64
CA THR A 150 -11.79 -14.98 -9.85
C THR A 150 -11.91 -16.00 -8.72
N HIS A 151 -10.80 -16.66 -8.35
CA HIS A 151 -10.78 -17.58 -7.20
C HIS A 151 -11.14 -16.87 -5.89
N ILE A 152 -10.59 -15.68 -5.65
CA ILE A 152 -10.94 -14.85 -4.49
C ILE A 152 -12.44 -14.61 -4.41
N LEU A 153 -13.08 -14.14 -5.50
CA LEU A 153 -14.53 -13.86 -5.49
C LEU A 153 -15.36 -15.12 -5.22
N VAL A 154 -15.01 -16.24 -5.85
CA VAL A 154 -15.72 -17.52 -5.66
C VAL A 154 -15.57 -18.03 -4.23
N GLN A 155 -14.35 -18.03 -3.69
CA GLN A 155 -14.08 -18.50 -2.33
C GLN A 155 -14.64 -17.55 -1.28
N ALA A 156 -14.57 -16.24 -1.50
CA ALA A 156 -15.21 -15.25 -0.65
C ALA A 156 -16.71 -15.52 -0.53
N MET A 157 -17.41 -15.84 -1.63
CA MET A 157 -18.83 -16.24 -1.59
C MET A 157 -19.10 -17.54 -0.82
N GLN A 158 -18.11 -18.41 -0.58
CA GLN A 158 -18.28 -19.60 0.26
C GLN A 158 -18.11 -19.26 1.74
N VAL A 159 -16.99 -18.61 2.10
CA VAL A 159 -16.76 -18.09 3.46
C VAL A 159 -17.93 -17.24 3.91
N ALA A 160 -18.44 -16.48 2.97
CA ALA A 160 -19.59 -15.65 3.11
C ALA A 160 -20.87 -16.35 3.58
N LYS A 161 -21.19 -17.46 2.91
CA LYS A 161 -22.38 -18.26 3.24
C LYS A 161 -22.25 -18.86 4.63
N ILE A 162 -21.05 -19.34 4.99
CA ILE A 162 -20.78 -19.88 6.32
C ILE A 162 -21.03 -18.80 7.38
N CYS A 163 -20.49 -17.59 7.19
CA CYS A 163 -20.69 -16.48 8.12
C CYS A 163 -22.16 -16.05 8.27
N ARG A 164 -22.97 -16.20 7.21
CA ARG A 164 -24.40 -15.87 7.20
C ARG A 164 -25.27 -16.97 7.83
N ASP A 165 -25.00 -18.22 7.47
CA ASP A 165 -25.87 -19.37 7.76
C ASP A 165 -25.47 -20.11 9.05
N GLU A 166 -24.22 -19.96 9.48
CA GLU A 166 -23.65 -20.60 10.67
C GLU A 166 -23.14 -19.55 11.67
N ASP A 167 -21.83 -19.53 11.96
CA ASP A 167 -21.19 -18.63 12.92
C ASP A 167 -19.94 -17.99 12.30
N LYS A 168 -19.78 -16.68 12.53
CA LYS A 168 -18.58 -15.93 12.14
C LYS A 168 -17.35 -16.31 12.96
N ALA A 169 -17.52 -17.05 14.05
CA ALA A 169 -16.43 -17.58 14.88
C ALA A 169 -15.33 -18.28 14.05
N ILE A 170 -15.66 -18.86 12.88
CA ILE A 170 -14.70 -19.49 11.98
C ILE A 170 -13.56 -18.56 11.52
N LEU A 171 -13.77 -17.24 11.56
CA LEU A 171 -12.76 -16.26 11.13
C LEU A 171 -11.71 -15.99 12.22
N TYR A 172 -11.99 -16.41 13.45
CA TYR A 172 -11.16 -16.12 14.61
C TYR A 172 -10.42 -17.36 15.10
N HIS A 173 -9.21 -17.15 15.58
CA HIS A 173 -8.36 -18.19 16.14
C HIS A 173 -7.67 -17.68 17.40
N GLU A 174 -7.45 -18.56 18.39
CA GLU A 174 -6.86 -18.17 19.68
C GLU A 174 -5.39 -17.72 19.54
N GLU A 175 -4.65 -18.36 18.62
CA GLU A 175 -3.28 -17.96 18.30
C GLU A 175 -3.26 -16.63 17.51
N PRO A 176 -2.51 -15.61 17.96
CA PRO A 176 -2.43 -14.33 17.26
C PRO A 176 -1.87 -14.45 15.84
N LEU A 177 -2.42 -13.63 14.93
CA LEU A 177 -2.06 -13.59 13.51
C LEU A 177 -2.27 -14.92 12.77
N THR A 178 -3.20 -15.75 13.25
CA THR A 178 -3.65 -16.95 12.56
C THR A 178 -5.01 -16.70 11.92
N PHE A 179 -5.11 -16.96 10.62
CA PHE A 179 -6.29 -16.65 9.80
C PHE A 179 -6.90 -17.91 9.22
N PHE A 180 -8.22 -17.93 9.08
CA PHE A 180 -8.93 -18.92 8.28
C PHE A 180 -8.58 -18.71 6.79
N VAL A 181 -8.09 -19.75 6.11
CA VAL A 181 -7.62 -19.69 4.72
C VAL A 181 -8.25 -20.80 3.89
N LYS A 182 -8.76 -20.42 2.71
CA LYS A 182 -9.15 -21.37 1.66
C LYS A 182 -7.89 -21.79 0.89
N VAL A 183 -7.51 -23.06 1.03
CA VAL A 183 -6.28 -23.64 0.46
C VAL A 183 -6.64 -24.54 -0.73
N PRO A 184 -6.02 -24.34 -1.90
CA PRO A 184 -6.23 -25.18 -3.07
C PRO A 184 -5.38 -26.46 -3.00
N GLU A 185 -5.98 -27.59 -3.37
CA GLU A 185 -5.31 -28.87 -3.57
C GLU A 185 -5.58 -29.38 -4.99
N ASN A 186 -4.52 -29.72 -5.72
CA ASN A 186 -4.65 -30.30 -7.05
C ASN A 186 -4.96 -31.80 -6.93
N LYS A 187 -6.21 -32.20 -7.18
CA LYS A 187 -6.63 -33.60 -7.30
C LYS A 187 -7.23 -33.88 -8.66
N ASN A 188 -6.73 -34.91 -9.37
CA ASN A 188 -7.30 -35.39 -10.64
C ASN A 188 -7.51 -34.29 -11.71
N ASN A 189 -6.53 -33.40 -11.89
CA ASN A 189 -6.63 -32.22 -12.79
C ASN A 189 -7.77 -31.24 -12.47
N ALA A 190 -8.29 -31.26 -11.24
CA ALA A 190 -9.20 -30.27 -10.70
C ALA A 190 -8.63 -29.66 -9.41
N ILE A 191 -9.04 -28.44 -9.11
CA ILE A 191 -8.71 -27.77 -7.86
C ILE A 191 -9.83 -28.05 -6.87
N GLU A 192 -9.51 -28.76 -5.80
CA GLU A 192 -10.36 -28.87 -4.61
C GLU A 192 -9.92 -27.82 -3.59
N TRP A 193 -10.87 -27.23 -2.86
CA TRP A 193 -10.58 -26.23 -1.84
C TRP A 193 -10.91 -26.80 -0.46
N HIS A 194 -10.00 -26.63 0.49
CA HIS A 194 -10.20 -27.00 1.89
C HIS A 194 -9.88 -25.82 2.82
N ASP A 195 -10.23 -25.98 4.09
CA ASP A 195 -10.13 -24.94 5.11
C ASP A 195 -8.94 -25.22 6.02
N GLU A 196 -8.07 -24.24 6.19
CA GLU A 196 -6.95 -24.31 7.13
C GLU A 196 -6.82 -23.03 7.96
N TYR A 197 -6.29 -23.15 9.17
CA TYR A 197 -5.86 -22.00 9.96
C TYR A 197 -4.36 -21.80 9.78
N ILE A 198 -3.98 -20.71 9.11
CA ILE A 198 -2.58 -20.43 8.77
C ILE A 198 -2.08 -19.23 9.57
N LYS A 199 -1.00 -19.44 10.32
CA LYS A 199 -0.26 -18.35 10.97
C LYS A 199 0.47 -17.51 9.92
N ALA A 200 0.14 -16.24 9.85
CA ALA A 200 0.78 -15.31 8.95
C ALA A 200 2.27 -15.15 9.28
N ARG A 201 3.09 -15.09 8.23
CA ARG A 201 4.52 -14.77 8.37
C ARG A 201 4.65 -13.28 8.71
N PRO A 202 5.50 -12.89 9.67
CA PRO A 202 5.73 -11.49 9.97
C PRO A 202 6.35 -10.79 8.75
N PHE A 203 5.87 -9.58 8.46
CA PHE A 203 6.52 -8.72 7.49
C PHE A 203 7.62 -7.92 8.17
N ASN A 204 8.86 -8.13 7.74
CA ASN A 204 10.01 -7.36 8.20
C ASN A 204 10.44 -6.41 7.07
N PRO A 205 10.05 -5.12 7.12
CA PRO A 205 10.44 -4.18 6.09
C PRO A 205 11.96 -4.03 6.03
N GLN A 206 12.54 -4.09 4.83
CA GLN A 206 13.97 -3.86 4.63
C GLN A 206 14.20 -2.38 4.33
N TYR A 207 14.51 -1.60 5.38
CA TYR A 207 14.87 -0.20 5.23
C TYR A 207 16.36 -0.04 4.92
N ALA A 208 16.68 0.90 4.03
CA ALA A 208 18.06 1.26 3.75
C ALA A 208 18.72 1.81 5.02
N SER A 209 19.84 1.23 5.43
CA SER A 209 20.69 1.74 6.52
C SER A 209 22.06 2.07 5.93
N LEU A 210 22.32 3.35 5.73
CA LEU A 210 23.48 3.83 4.99
C LEU A 210 24.52 4.47 5.93
N TYR A 211 25.78 4.34 5.55
CA TYR A 211 26.93 4.93 6.24
C TYR A 211 27.79 5.71 5.23
N LEU A 212 28.42 6.79 5.70
CA LEU A 212 29.40 7.49 4.89
C LEU A 212 30.73 6.75 4.98
N GLU A 213 31.12 6.10 3.88
CA GLU A 213 32.38 5.34 3.77
C GLU A 213 33.61 6.24 3.56
N ASP A 214 33.43 7.43 2.96
CA ASP A 214 34.51 8.39 2.75
C ASP A 214 34.98 9.00 4.08
N GLU A 215 36.06 8.43 4.64
CA GLU A 215 36.66 8.89 5.90
C GLU A 215 37.15 10.35 5.83
N ILE A 216 37.63 10.81 4.68
CA ILE A 216 38.14 12.19 4.52
C ILE A 216 36.97 13.14 4.60
N LYS A 217 35.87 12.86 3.88
CA LYS A 217 34.62 13.63 3.95
C LYS A 217 34.04 13.61 5.36
N LEU A 218 34.02 12.44 6.01
CA LEU A 218 33.53 12.32 7.39
C LEU A 218 34.34 13.17 8.39
N ARG A 219 35.67 13.17 8.28
CA ARG A 219 36.54 14.01 9.13
C ARG A 219 36.28 15.50 8.88
N ARG A 220 36.12 15.92 7.62
CA ARG A 220 35.78 17.31 7.27
C ARG A 220 34.43 17.74 7.86
N LEU A 221 33.40 16.89 7.74
CA LEU A 221 32.09 17.13 8.34
C LEU A 221 32.17 17.31 9.87
N LYS A 222 32.91 16.44 10.57
CA LYS A 222 33.11 16.55 12.03
C LYS A 222 33.74 17.87 12.45
N GLN A 223 34.59 18.47 11.61
CA GLN A 223 35.20 19.77 11.89
C GLN A 223 34.21 20.94 11.71
N LEU A 224 33.25 20.83 10.78
CA LEU A 224 32.19 21.81 10.56
C LEU A 224 31.17 21.82 11.71
N GLY A 225 30.85 20.66 12.26
CA GLY A 225 29.81 20.45 13.28
C GLY A 225 30.07 20.96 14.70
N ARG A 226 31.06 21.84 14.92
CA ARG A 226 31.41 22.32 16.26
C ARG A 226 30.34 23.23 16.87
N ARG A 227 29.52 23.89 16.05
CA ARG A 227 28.38 24.70 16.50
C ARG A 227 27.09 23.92 16.24
N ARG A 228 26.20 23.92 17.23
CA ARG A 228 24.86 23.33 17.12
C ARG A 228 23.86 24.42 16.76
N GLY A 229 23.02 24.14 15.78
CA GLY A 229 21.91 24.97 15.36
C GLY A 229 20.59 24.48 15.94
N PRO A 230 19.47 25.00 15.41
CA PRO A 230 18.13 24.50 15.71
C PRO A 230 18.00 22.99 15.45
N ALA A 231 16.97 22.39 16.02
CA ALA A 231 16.59 21.02 15.69
C ALA A 231 15.99 20.98 14.28
N TRP A 232 16.15 19.85 13.58
CA TRP A 232 15.57 19.63 12.26
C TRP A 232 14.50 18.55 12.32
N GLU A 233 13.41 18.75 11.60
CA GLU A 233 12.42 17.70 11.30
C GLU A 233 12.72 17.12 9.92
N MET A 234 12.73 15.80 9.82
CA MET A 234 12.96 15.08 8.57
C MET A 234 11.99 13.92 8.46
N ASP A 235 11.38 13.75 7.29
CA ASP A 235 10.49 12.60 7.02
C ASP A 235 10.50 12.23 5.54
N THR A 236 10.16 10.97 5.26
CA THR A 236 9.96 10.42 3.92
C THR A 236 8.52 9.95 3.72
N PHE A 237 7.79 10.62 2.84
CA PHE A 237 6.37 10.36 2.57
C PHE A 237 6.08 10.44 1.06
N TYR A 238 4.89 10.03 0.64
CA TYR A 238 4.51 10.10 -0.77
C TYR A 238 3.99 11.49 -1.12
N CYS A 239 4.42 11.99 -2.28
CA CYS A 239 3.82 13.17 -2.88
C CYS A 239 2.45 12.78 -3.46
N PRO A 240 1.37 13.51 -3.14
CA PRO A 240 0.02 13.19 -3.61
C PRO A 240 -0.19 13.51 -5.09
N TRP A 241 0.81 14.10 -5.75
CA TRP A 241 0.78 14.36 -7.19
C TRP A 241 1.46 13.22 -7.96
N PRO A 242 0.71 12.43 -8.75
CA PRO A 242 1.32 11.36 -9.52
C PRO A 242 2.17 11.92 -10.66
N VAL A 243 3.36 11.36 -10.84
CA VAL A 243 4.18 11.59 -12.03
C VAL A 243 3.61 10.74 -13.17
N THR A 244 3.19 11.41 -14.23
CA THR A 244 2.63 10.78 -15.45
C THR A 244 3.65 10.80 -16.58
N GLY A 245 3.67 9.74 -17.39
CA GLY A 245 4.51 9.62 -18.59
C GLY A 245 3.98 8.52 -19.51
N GLU A 246 4.86 7.88 -20.27
CA GLU A 246 4.50 6.70 -21.08
C GLU A 246 4.28 5.45 -20.20
N ASP A 247 4.97 5.38 -19.06
CA ASP A 247 4.83 4.30 -18.08
C ASP A 247 3.60 4.49 -17.16
N ARG A 248 3.25 3.42 -16.42
CA ARG A 248 2.29 3.46 -15.30
C ARG A 248 2.60 4.66 -14.38
N PRO A 249 1.64 5.57 -14.13
CA PRO A 249 1.85 6.69 -13.21
C PRO A 249 2.20 6.21 -11.81
N TYR A 250 2.98 7.00 -11.10
CA TYR A 250 3.45 6.67 -9.76
C TYR A 250 3.47 7.91 -8.87
N TYR A 251 3.31 7.70 -7.57
CA TYR A 251 3.43 8.73 -6.54
C TYR A 251 4.88 8.74 -6.07
N PRO A 252 5.66 9.79 -6.34
CA PRO A 252 7.06 9.81 -5.93
C PRO A 252 7.17 9.91 -4.42
N LYS A 253 8.19 9.27 -3.84
CA LYS A 253 8.59 9.54 -2.45
C LYS A 253 9.30 10.88 -2.42
N ILE A 254 8.95 11.73 -1.47
CA ILE A 254 9.65 12.96 -1.15
C ILE A 254 10.33 12.80 0.22
N CYS A 255 11.57 13.25 0.31
CA CYS A 255 12.23 13.51 1.58
C CYS A 255 12.26 15.02 1.80
N LEU A 256 11.78 15.48 2.95
CA LEU A 256 11.73 16.89 3.32
C LEU A 256 12.53 17.11 4.60
N VAL A 257 13.31 18.18 4.67
CA VAL A 257 14.04 18.60 5.89
C VAL A 257 13.67 20.04 6.22
N ILE A 258 13.17 20.27 7.44
CA ILE A 258 12.71 21.57 7.93
C ILE A 258 13.49 21.98 9.17
N ASP A 259 13.88 23.26 9.24
CA ASP A 259 14.43 23.87 10.45
C ASP A 259 13.33 24.25 11.44
N GLN A 260 13.38 23.73 12.67
CA GLN A 260 12.34 23.99 13.68
C GLN A 260 12.27 25.44 14.15
N SER A 261 13.35 26.22 14.09
CA SER A 261 13.34 27.57 14.67
C SER A 261 12.56 28.57 13.83
N ARG A 262 12.53 28.38 12.50
CA ARG A 262 11.93 29.32 11.55
C ARG A 262 10.86 28.68 10.67
N GLY A 263 10.66 27.36 10.78
CA GLY A 263 9.78 26.60 9.89
C GLY A 263 10.23 26.63 8.43
N MET A 264 11.52 26.87 8.18
CA MET A 264 12.05 26.96 6.82
C MET A 264 12.36 25.57 6.28
N ILE A 265 11.84 25.27 5.09
CA ILE A 265 12.29 24.11 4.31
C ILE A 265 13.75 24.34 3.94
N LEU A 266 14.63 23.49 4.45
CA LEU A 266 16.05 23.57 4.16
C LEU A 266 16.35 22.85 2.84
N CYS A 267 15.81 21.65 2.63
CA CYS A 267 15.91 20.95 1.35
C CYS A 267 14.77 19.94 1.19
N TYR A 268 14.55 19.55 -0.06
CA TYR A 268 13.73 18.41 -0.41
C TYR A 268 14.30 17.69 -1.63
N LYS A 269 13.96 16.42 -1.77
CA LYS A 269 14.28 15.62 -2.95
C LYS A 269 13.18 14.62 -3.21
N MET A 270 12.95 14.29 -4.47
CA MET A 270 11.96 13.30 -4.88
C MET A 270 12.66 12.14 -5.60
N ILE A 271 12.16 10.92 -5.38
CA ILE A 271 12.61 9.70 -6.04
C ILE A 271 11.41 8.83 -6.43
N LYS A 272 11.61 7.91 -7.38
CA LYS A 272 10.58 6.97 -7.83
C LYS A 272 10.53 5.73 -6.94
N ASP A 273 11.70 5.16 -6.63
CA ASP A 273 11.81 3.88 -5.92
C ASP A 273 12.73 4.03 -4.70
N MET A 274 12.15 3.92 -3.50
CA MET A 274 12.89 4.08 -2.24
C MET A 274 13.98 3.02 -2.05
N THR A 275 13.74 1.79 -2.53
CA THR A 275 14.69 0.68 -2.40
C THR A 275 15.90 0.90 -3.31
N LYS A 276 15.70 1.41 -4.52
CA LYS A 276 16.78 1.62 -5.50
C LYS A 276 17.46 2.97 -5.38
N GLU A 277 16.71 4.01 -5.00
CA GLU A 277 17.16 5.40 -5.05
C GLU A 277 17.25 6.05 -3.67
N GLY A 278 16.97 5.33 -2.58
CA GLY A 278 16.99 5.87 -1.20
C GLY A 278 18.32 6.52 -0.82
N PHE A 279 19.44 6.06 -1.40
CA PHE A 279 20.76 6.69 -1.23
C PHE A 279 20.77 8.17 -1.62
N LYS A 280 19.91 8.60 -2.55
CA LYS A 280 19.80 10.00 -2.96
C LYS A 280 19.30 10.90 -1.83
N PHE A 281 18.47 10.39 -0.92
CA PHE A 281 18.01 11.11 0.27
C PHE A 281 19.12 11.19 1.33
N PHE A 282 19.91 10.12 1.47
CA PHE A 282 21.09 10.12 2.32
C PHE A 282 22.14 11.15 1.84
N ASP A 283 22.42 11.19 0.54
CA ASP A 283 23.32 12.19 -0.06
C ASP A 283 22.80 13.60 0.16
N MET A 284 21.49 13.82 -0.04
CA MET A 284 20.84 15.10 0.22
C MET A 284 21.03 15.55 1.69
N PHE A 285 20.93 14.62 2.64
CA PHE A 285 21.15 14.91 4.07
C PHE A 285 22.61 15.25 4.39
N ILE A 286 23.58 14.68 3.68
CA ILE A 286 24.98 15.09 3.81
C ILE A 286 25.21 16.47 3.19
N GLU A 287 24.70 16.70 1.99
CA GLU A 287 24.85 17.98 1.26
C GLU A 287 24.31 19.16 2.07
N ILE A 288 23.17 18.99 2.75
CA ILE A 288 22.60 20.03 3.60
C ILE A 288 23.47 20.31 4.84
N LEU A 289 24.06 19.29 5.48
CA LEU A 289 25.00 19.49 6.58
C LEU A 289 26.24 20.28 6.13
N GLU A 290 26.77 19.98 4.94
CA GLU A 290 27.89 20.71 4.32
C GLU A 290 27.53 22.17 4.03
N ARG A 291 26.34 22.39 3.45
CA ARG A 291 25.87 23.72 3.04
C ARG A 291 25.58 24.62 4.25
N GLN A 292 24.95 24.09 5.29
CA GLN A 292 24.65 24.86 6.50
C GLN A 292 25.90 25.15 7.35
N ARG A 293 26.97 24.35 7.21
CA ARG A 293 28.21 24.45 8.01
C ARG A 293 27.95 24.46 9.52
N GLN A 294 26.81 23.92 9.95
CA GLN A 294 26.34 23.84 11.32
C GLN A 294 25.49 22.57 11.44
N PHE A 295 25.69 21.80 12.50
CA PHE A 295 24.88 20.60 12.74
C PHE A 295 23.62 20.96 13.51
N PRO A 296 22.50 20.28 13.26
CA PRO A 296 21.35 20.43 14.13
C PRO A 296 21.69 19.96 15.55
N SER A 297 20.99 20.51 16.53
CA SER A 297 21.05 20.01 17.91
C SER A 297 20.52 18.56 18.01
N ARG A 298 19.48 18.25 17.24
CA ARG A 298 18.91 16.92 17.04
C ARG A 298 18.15 16.86 15.72
N VAL A 299 17.99 15.65 15.17
CA VAL A 299 17.11 15.35 14.05
C VAL A 299 15.92 14.58 14.60
N LEU A 300 14.72 15.05 14.30
CA LEU A 300 13.46 14.43 14.65
C LEU A 300 12.91 13.73 13.40
N VAL A 301 12.50 12.47 13.56
CA VAL A 301 11.89 11.67 12.50
C VAL A 301 10.64 10.97 13.03
N GLN A 302 9.64 10.72 12.18
CA GLN A 302 8.43 9.99 12.57
C GLN A 302 8.47 8.55 12.06
N ARG A 303 8.76 8.36 10.77
CA ARG A 303 8.72 7.04 10.11
C ARG A 303 9.99 6.25 10.36
N GLU A 304 9.84 4.94 10.56
CA GLU A 304 10.97 4.01 10.77
C GLU A 304 11.90 4.00 9.55
N GLU A 305 11.34 4.07 8.34
CA GLU A 305 12.09 4.16 7.09
C GLU A 305 13.07 5.35 7.09
N THR A 306 12.61 6.53 7.51
CA THR A 306 13.46 7.74 7.61
C THR A 306 14.48 7.60 8.73
N TYR A 307 14.09 7.04 9.88
CA TYR A 307 15.02 6.79 10.98
C TYR A 307 16.19 5.91 10.54
N CYS A 308 15.90 4.75 9.93
CA CYS A 308 16.92 3.84 9.41
C CYS A 308 17.84 4.51 8.37
N LEU A 309 17.27 5.33 7.48
CA LEU A 309 18.01 6.03 6.43
C LEU A 309 19.16 6.90 6.98
N VAL A 310 18.93 7.64 8.07
CA VAL A 310 19.92 8.59 8.61
C VAL A 310 20.59 8.16 9.91
N LYS A 311 20.17 7.04 10.51
CA LYS A 311 20.74 6.52 11.77
C LYS A 311 22.26 6.35 11.70
N GLY A 312 22.76 5.76 10.61
CA GLY A 312 24.19 5.52 10.43
C GLY A 312 25.02 6.80 10.46
N ILE A 313 24.68 7.77 9.60
CA ILE A 313 25.40 9.05 9.52
C ILE A 313 25.22 9.92 10.76
N CYS A 314 24.03 9.92 11.39
CA CYS A 314 23.82 10.64 12.66
C CYS A 314 24.74 10.08 13.76
N GLY A 315 24.84 8.75 13.87
CA GLY A 315 25.77 8.10 14.78
C GLY A 315 27.23 8.43 14.47
N GLN A 316 27.64 8.38 13.19
CA GLN A 316 29.01 8.72 12.78
C GLN A 316 29.39 10.17 13.12
N LEU A 317 28.45 11.12 13.01
CA LEU A 317 28.66 12.55 13.26
C LEU A 317 28.35 13.00 14.70
N GLY A 318 27.83 12.11 15.54
CA GLY A 318 27.37 12.45 16.90
C GLY A 318 26.21 13.45 16.88
N ILE A 319 25.29 13.31 15.93
CA ILE A 319 24.02 14.05 15.88
C ILE A 319 22.98 13.19 16.60
N ASN A 320 22.26 13.78 17.54
CA ASN A 320 21.17 13.09 18.23
C ASN A 320 20.01 12.86 17.26
N LEU A 321 19.52 11.63 17.14
CA LEU A 321 18.42 11.23 16.27
C LEU A 321 17.30 10.68 17.13
N GLU A 322 16.13 11.32 17.08
CA GLU A 322 14.99 10.98 17.93
C GLU A 322 13.79 10.59 17.06
N LYS A 323 13.21 9.43 17.34
CA LYS A 323 11.93 9.02 16.76
C LYS A 323 10.80 9.62 17.60
N VAL A 324 9.94 10.40 16.97
CA VAL A 324 8.82 11.10 17.62
C VAL A 324 7.48 10.64 17.05
N LYS A 325 6.41 10.81 17.82
CA LYS A 325 5.05 10.48 17.37
C LYS A 325 4.52 11.48 16.32
N LYS A 326 4.99 12.73 16.38
CA LYS A 326 4.50 13.83 15.54
C LYS A 326 5.65 14.78 15.19
N LEU A 327 5.76 15.17 13.92
CA LEU A 327 6.65 16.24 13.45
C LEU A 327 5.79 17.48 13.21
N HIS A 328 5.77 18.43 14.16
CA HIS A 328 4.75 19.47 14.18
C HIS A 328 4.77 20.34 12.91
N ILE A 329 5.94 20.82 12.48
CA ILE A 329 6.03 21.75 11.36
C ILE A 329 5.97 21.00 10.03
N LEU A 330 6.67 19.87 9.94
CA LEU A 330 6.71 19.06 8.72
C LEU A 330 5.36 18.44 8.42
N GLN A 331 4.60 18.02 9.43
CA GLN A 331 3.25 17.51 9.24
C GLN A 331 2.33 18.60 8.68
N ASP A 332 2.35 19.80 9.24
CA ASP A 332 1.52 20.91 8.72
C ASP A 332 1.88 21.21 7.24
N ALA A 333 3.19 21.29 6.91
CA ALA A 333 3.64 21.47 5.54
C ALA A 333 3.19 20.35 4.59
N ARG A 334 3.17 19.10 5.07
CA ARG A 334 2.70 17.93 4.32
C ARG A 334 1.19 17.99 4.07
N TYR A 335 0.39 18.35 5.07
CA TYR A 335 -1.06 18.50 4.93
C TYR A 335 -1.44 19.68 4.02
N GLU A 336 -0.74 20.81 4.12
CA GLU A 336 -0.91 21.93 3.18
C GLU A 336 -0.60 21.53 1.74
N MET A 337 0.50 20.79 1.53
CA MET A 337 0.85 20.25 0.22
C MET A 337 -0.25 19.31 -0.30
N TYR A 338 -0.76 18.42 0.54
CA TYR A 338 -1.88 17.52 0.20
C TYR A 338 -3.14 18.28 -0.19
N ASN A 339 -3.57 19.23 0.62
CA ASN A 339 -4.77 20.03 0.37
C ASN A 339 -4.65 20.87 -0.90
N TYR A 340 -3.47 21.46 -1.15
CA TYR A 340 -3.22 22.22 -2.37
C TYR A 340 -3.39 21.35 -3.63
N PHE A 341 -2.85 20.13 -3.64
CA PHE A 341 -2.95 19.26 -4.81
C PHE A 341 -4.33 18.61 -4.97
N ASN A 342 -5.02 18.30 -3.87
CA ASN A 342 -6.38 17.79 -3.92
C ASN A 342 -7.41 18.86 -4.33
N GLY A 343 -7.21 20.13 -3.96
CA GLY A 343 -8.11 21.22 -4.33
C GLY A 343 -8.00 21.67 -5.80
N LEU A 344 -7.06 21.09 -6.57
CA LEU A 344 -6.92 21.35 -8.01
C LEU A 344 -7.79 20.42 -8.88
N TYR A 345 -8.55 19.52 -8.26
CA TYR A 345 -9.50 18.58 -8.88
C TYR A 345 -10.87 18.66 -8.19
#